data_AF-A0A251S9E5-F1
#
_entry.id   AF-A0A251S9E5-F1
#
_cell.length_a   1.000
_cell.length_b   1.000
_cell.length_c   1.000
_cell.angle_alpha   90.00
_cell.angle_beta   90.00
_cell.angle_gamma   90.00
#
_symmetry.space_group_name_H-M   'P 1'
#
loop_
_entity.id
_entity.type
_entity.pdbx_description
1 polymer ?
#
loop_
_entity_poly.entity_id
_entity_poly.type
_entity_poly.pdbx_seq_one_letter_code
_entity_poly.pdbx_strand_id
1 'polypeptide(L)'
;MKENVKILQSALRRKASDLTVVKQITAYLCFRKKIKSIIKGLRPLRGIEKKMSLYSFSDVDHHVLMVSQVLGEVNALTMSLFKTILGFLSAKSKASNGFQLLSTFVLKSMSTHETAKPFVNEVEAIDMATLSLHKSSHNHEMNDADVQMTLKNLQILDVCIDGFDDGLNHLFRRLIQYRASILNMAVC
;
A
#
# COMPACT_ATOMS: atom_id res chain seq x y z
N MET A 1 -4.95 9.27 0.32
CA MET A 1 -4.98 8.65 1.68
C MET A 1 -4.28 9.53 2.68
N LYS A 2 -3.06 9.99 2.37
CA LYS A 2 -2.27 10.97 3.12
C LYS A 2 -3.10 12.13 3.69
N GLU A 3 -3.86 12.81 2.83
CA GLU A 3 -4.68 13.96 3.26
C GLU A 3 -5.71 13.59 4.35
N ASN A 4 -6.47 12.50 4.16
CA ASN A 4 -7.43 12.04 5.17
C ASN A 4 -6.75 11.64 6.49
N VAL A 5 -5.53 11.08 6.43
CA VAL A 5 -4.73 10.76 7.62
C VAL A 5 -4.32 12.04 8.35
N LYS A 6 -3.81 13.05 7.63
CA LYS A 6 -3.38 14.33 8.21
C LYS A 6 -4.53 15.13 8.80
N ILE A 7 -5.67 15.17 8.12
CA ILE A 7 -6.88 15.84 8.62
C ILE A 7 -7.34 15.19 9.94
N LEU A 8 -7.39 13.85 10.00
CA LEU A 8 -7.78 13.14 11.21
C LEU A 8 -6.76 13.36 12.34
N GLN A 9 -5.46 13.25 12.06
CA GLN A 9 -4.41 13.55 13.04
C GLN A 9 -4.53 14.96 13.60
N SER A 10 -4.76 15.96 12.75
CA SER A 10 -4.91 17.37 13.15
C SER A 10 -6.12 17.57 14.06
N ALA A 11 -7.24 16.91 13.76
CA ALA A 11 -8.44 16.98 14.59
C ALA A 11 -8.23 16.35 15.98
N LEU A 12 -7.60 15.17 16.03
CA LEU A 12 -7.29 14.48 17.28
C LEU A 12 -6.26 15.23 18.13
N ARG A 13 -5.19 15.80 17.53
CA ARG A 13 -4.15 16.56 18.26
C ARG A 13 -4.68 17.86 18.86
N ARG A 14 -5.55 18.57 18.15
CA ARG A 14 -6.07 19.87 18.60
C ARG A 14 -7.13 19.76 19.68
N LYS A 15 -7.55 18.53 20.05
CA LYS A 15 -8.72 18.30 20.91
C LYS A 15 -9.88 19.21 20.48
N ALA A 16 -10.14 19.23 19.15
CA ALA A 16 -11.25 20.01 18.60
C ALA A 16 -12.55 19.58 19.29
N SER A 17 -13.61 20.39 19.18
CA SER A 17 -14.89 20.03 19.77
C SER A 17 -15.30 18.60 19.39
N ASP A 18 -15.91 17.86 20.32
CA ASP A 18 -16.29 16.46 20.13
C ASP A 18 -17.00 16.25 18.78
N LEU A 19 -17.90 17.18 18.43
CA LEU A 19 -18.65 17.18 17.17
C LEU A 19 -17.76 17.27 15.91
N THR A 20 -16.69 18.06 15.98
CA THR A 20 -15.69 18.17 14.89
C THR A 20 -14.86 16.89 14.79
N VAL A 21 -14.44 16.31 15.91
CA VAL A 21 -13.66 15.08 15.95
C VAL A 21 -14.46 13.91 15.40
N VAL A 22 -15.72 13.74 15.83
CA VAL A 22 -16.65 12.73 15.28
C VAL A 22 -16.73 12.85 13.77
N LYS A 23 -16.99 14.05 13.24
CA LYS A 23 -17.09 14.29 11.79
C LYS A 23 -15.85 13.82 11.03
N GLN A 24 -14.65 14.09 11.55
CA GLN A 24 -13.40 13.69 10.89
C GLN A 24 -13.15 12.17 11.00
N ILE A 25 -13.49 11.55 12.13
CA ILE A 25 -13.43 10.09 12.28
C ILE A 25 -14.39 9.43 11.28
N THR A 26 -15.64 9.90 11.20
CA THR A 26 -16.63 9.39 10.24
C THR A 26 -16.15 9.55 8.79
N ALA A 27 -15.59 10.71 8.43
CA ALA A 27 -15.05 10.94 7.09
C ALA A 27 -13.92 9.96 6.75
N TYR A 28 -12.97 9.75 7.66
CA TYR A 28 -11.89 8.78 7.50
C TYR A 28 -12.42 7.35 7.30
N LEU A 29 -13.38 6.92 8.12
CA LEU A 29 -13.99 5.59 8.01
C LEU A 29 -14.74 5.39 6.68
N CYS A 30 -15.49 6.39 6.22
CA CYS A 30 -16.15 6.37 4.92
C CYS A 30 -15.13 6.27 3.78
N PHE A 31 -14.04 7.03 3.86
CA PHE A 31 -12.94 6.96 2.90
C PHE A 31 -12.29 5.57 2.87
N ARG A 32 -12.02 4.98 4.04
CA ARG A 32 -11.47 3.61 4.15
C ARG A 32 -12.42 2.56 3.57
N LYS A 33 -13.73 2.66 3.81
CA LYS A 33 -14.73 1.80 3.17
C LYS A 33 -14.68 1.90 1.64
N LYS A 34 -14.53 3.12 1.10
CA LYS A 34 -14.41 3.35 -0.35
C LYS A 34 -13.15 2.70 -0.93
N ILE A 35 -12.00 2.84 -0.27
CA ILE A 35 -10.76 2.13 -0.65
C ILE A 35 -10.99 0.61 -0.70
N LYS A 36 -11.56 0.04 0.37
CA LYS A 36 -11.82 -1.41 0.43
C LYS A 36 -12.75 -1.88 -0.68
N SER A 37 -13.75 -1.08 -1.05
CA SER A 37 -14.65 -1.36 -2.17
C SER A 37 -13.90 -1.36 -3.52
N ILE A 38 -13.06 -0.36 -3.77
CA ILE A 38 -12.23 -0.28 -4.98
C ILE A 38 -11.34 -1.53 -5.08
N ILE A 39 -10.64 -1.89 -3.99
CA ILE A 39 -9.74 -3.06 -3.99
C ILE A 39 -10.51 -4.36 -4.24
N LYS A 40 -11.70 -4.52 -3.67
CA LYS A 40 -12.58 -5.66 -3.98
C LYS A 40 -12.96 -5.70 -5.47
N GLY A 41 -13.23 -4.54 -6.07
CA GLY A 41 -13.49 -4.40 -7.51
C GLY A 41 -12.30 -4.75 -8.40
N LEU A 42 -11.07 -4.67 -7.88
CA LEU A 42 -9.85 -5.07 -8.61
C LEU A 42 -9.56 -6.58 -8.52
N ARG A 43 -10.30 -7.35 -7.70
CA ARG A 43 -10.12 -8.81 -7.57
C ARG A 43 -10.19 -9.58 -8.90
N PRO A 44 -11.09 -9.25 -9.87
CA PRO A 44 -11.14 -9.94 -11.17
C PRO A 44 -9.85 -9.81 -11.99
N LEU A 45 -9.11 -8.70 -11.83
CA LEU A 45 -7.84 -8.46 -12.55
C LEU A 45 -6.75 -9.45 -12.13
N ARG A 46 -6.87 -10.07 -10.96
CA ARG A 46 -5.94 -11.09 -10.46
C ARG A 46 -5.95 -12.36 -11.32
N GLY A 47 -7.00 -12.60 -12.11
CA GLY A 47 -7.07 -13.71 -13.08
C GLY A 47 -6.32 -13.45 -14.39
N ILE A 48 -6.00 -12.19 -14.72
CA ILE A 48 -5.35 -11.79 -15.97
C ILE A 48 -3.86 -12.19 -15.97
N GLU A 49 -3.24 -12.23 -14.80
CA GLU A 49 -1.83 -12.62 -14.62
C GLU A 49 -1.51 -14.03 -15.16
N LYS A 50 -2.46 -14.97 -15.06
CA LYS A 50 -2.30 -16.34 -15.59
C LYS A 50 -2.27 -16.41 -17.12
N LYS A 51 -2.74 -15.37 -17.82
CA LYS A 51 -2.77 -15.33 -19.30
C LYS A 51 -1.50 -14.75 -19.90
N MET A 52 -0.77 -13.92 -19.15
CA MET A 52 0.46 -13.28 -19.64
C MET A 52 1.63 -14.26 -19.79
N SER A 53 1.63 -15.37 -19.03
CA SER A 53 2.69 -16.37 -19.05
C SER A 53 2.63 -17.36 -20.23
N LEU A 54 1.73 -17.15 -21.20
CA LEU A 54 1.41 -18.14 -22.24
C LEU A 54 1.84 -17.73 -23.66
N TYR A 55 2.55 -16.61 -23.83
CA TYR A 55 3.10 -16.26 -25.15
C TYR A 55 4.34 -17.10 -25.43
N SER A 56 4.15 -18.30 -25.99
CA SER A 56 5.24 -19.07 -26.59
C SER A 56 5.58 -18.45 -27.95
N PHE A 57 6.62 -17.63 -27.96
CA PHE A 57 7.19 -17.10 -29.19
C PHE A 57 7.98 -18.23 -29.88
N SER A 58 7.30 -19.03 -30.69
CA SER A 58 7.95 -19.94 -31.63
C SER A 58 8.28 -19.13 -32.88
N ASP A 59 9.56 -19.14 -33.28
CA ASP A 59 10.08 -18.48 -34.50
C ASP A 59 10.19 -16.94 -34.43
N VAL A 60 10.87 -16.42 -33.40
CA VAL A 60 11.08 -14.98 -33.20
C VAL A 60 12.58 -14.70 -33.00
N ASP A 61 13.03 -13.57 -33.57
CA ASP A 61 14.41 -13.09 -33.46
C ASP A 61 14.93 -13.10 -32.01
N HIS A 62 16.21 -13.47 -31.83
CA HIS A 62 16.83 -13.65 -30.51
C HIS A 62 16.79 -12.36 -29.67
N HIS A 63 16.96 -11.18 -30.30
CA HIS A 63 16.88 -9.91 -29.59
C HIS A 63 15.43 -9.61 -29.15
N VAL A 64 14.45 -9.92 -29.99
CA VAL A 64 13.03 -9.76 -29.64
C VAL A 64 12.64 -10.70 -28.48
N LEU A 65 13.15 -11.93 -28.46
CA LEU A 65 12.98 -12.86 -27.34
C LEU A 65 13.58 -12.31 -26.03
N MET A 66 14.81 -11.79 -26.06
CA MET A 66 15.46 -11.20 -24.88
C MET A 66 14.69 -9.98 -24.37
N VAL A 67 14.27 -9.08 -25.26
CA VAL A 67 13.46 -7.90 -24.89
C VAL A 67 12.13 -8.34 -24.28
N SER A 68 11.44 -9.33 -24.86
CA SER A 68 10.19 -9.86 -24.32
C SER A 68 10.37 -10.48 -22.92
N GLN A 69 11.48 -11.18 -22.66
CA GLN A 69 11.79 -11.71 -21.33
C GLN A 69 11.97 -10.61 -20.29
N VAL A 70 12.78 -9.59 -20.61
CA VAL A 70 13.00 -8.44 -19.72
C VAL A 70 11.70 -7.69 -19.44
N LEU A 71 10.87 -7.44 -20.46
CA LEU A 71 9.53 -6.85 -20.28
C LEU A 71 8.62 -7.73 -19.41
N GLY A 72 8.71 -9.06 -19.55
CA GLY A 72 8.01 -10.02 -18.71
C GLY A 72 8.40 -9.91 -17.23
N GLU A 73 9.70 -9.87 -16.94
CA GLU A 73 10.22 -9.69 -15.58
C GLU A 73 9.81 -8.35 -14.97
N VAL A 74 9.93 -7.27 -15.73
CA VAL A 74 9.53 -5.92 -15.32
C VAL A 74 8.02 -5.88 -15.00
N ASN A 75 7.20 -6.52 -15.84
CA ASN A 75 5.76 -6.64 -15.60
C ASN A 75 5.47 -7.45 -14.33
N ALA A 76 6.16 -8.57 -14.12
CA ALA A 76 6.00 -9.40 -12.92
C ALA A 76 6.36 -8.63 -11.64
N LEU A 77 7.48 -7.89 -11.65
CA LEU A 77 7.88 -7.02 -10.54
C LEU A 77 6.85 -5.92 -10.28
N THR A 78 6.37 -5.28 -11.33
CA THR A 78 5.35 -4.22 -11.25
C THR A 78 4.04 -4.77 -10.66
N MET A 79 3.57 -5.94 -11.12
CA MET A 79 2.39 -6.61 -10.58
C MET A 79 2.57 -6.98 -9.10
N SER A 80 3.76 -7.48 -8.72
CA SER A 80 4.10 -7.81 -7.33
C SER A 80 4.01 -6.57 -6.43
N LEU A 81 4.55 -5.43 -6.89
CA LEU A 81 4.46 -4.17 -6.15
C LEU A 81 3.01 -3.72 -5.96
N PHE A 82 2.20 -3.72 -7.03
CA PHE A 82 0.79 -3.38 -6.94
C PHE A 82 0.03 -4.30 -5.99
N LYS A 83 0.33 -5.61 -5.99
CA LYS A 83 -0.26 -6.56 -5.02
C LYS A 83 0.10 -6.20 -3.59
N THR A 84 1.34 -5.85 -3.31
CA THR A 84 1.79 -5.44 -1.98
C THR A 84 1.06 -4.19 -1.51
N ILE A 85 0.97 -3.15 -2.35
CA ILE A 85 0.24 -1.91 -2.05
C ILE A 85 -1.24 -2.19 -1.81
N LEU A 86 -1.89 -2.93 -2.72
CA LEU A 86 -3.30 -3.29 -2.58
C LEU A 86 -3.55 -4.14 -1.34
N GLY A 87 -2.64 -5.06 -1.02
CA GLY A 87 -2.68 -5.88 0.19
C GLY A 87 -2.65 -5.05 1.47
N PHE A 88 -1.67 -4.15 1.56
CA PHE A 88 -1.53 -3.18 2.66
C PHE A 88 -2.83 -2.36 2.86
N LEU A 89 -3.40 -1.85 1.77
CA LEU A 89 -4.60 -1.01 1.81
C LEU A 89 -5.90 -1.78 2.11
N SER A 90 -5.97 -3.07 1.73
CA SER A 90 -7.21 -3.88 1.76
C SER A 90 -7.67 -4.22 3.17
N ALA A 91 -6.75 -4.47 4.11
CA ALA A 91 -7.08 -4.89 5.47
C ALA A 91 -8.19 -5.96 5.52
N LYS A 92 -7.91 -7.08 4.84
CA LYS A 92 -8.37 -8.45 5.12
C LYS A 92 -7.61 -9.43 4.21
N SER A 93 -6.61 -10.10 4.76
CA SER A 93 -6.28 -11.49 4.39
C SER A 93 -5.66 -12.17 5.60
N LYS A 94 -6.04 -13.43 5.81
CA LYS A 94 -5.40 -14.38 6.74
C LYS A 94 -3.89 -14.18 6.76
N ALA A 95 -3.28 -14.35 7.93
CA ALA A 95 -1.83 -14.34 8.17
C ALA A 95 -1.02 -14.71 6.91
N SER A 96 -0.60 -13.70 6.17
CA SER A 96 0.32 -13.84 5.06
C SER A 96 1.21 -12.61 5.08
N ASN A 97 2.23 -12.68 5.94
CA ASN A 97 3.55 -12.03 5.92
C ASN A 97 3.71 -10.70 5.13
N GLY A 98 2.71 -9.83 5.11
CA GLY A 98 2.65 -8.66 4.23
C GLY A 98 3.69 -7.59 4.54
N PHE A 99 4.32 -7.65 5.72
CA PHE A 99 5.40 -6.76 6.13
C PHE A 99 6.80 -7.35 5.92
N GLN A 100 6.92 -8.64 5.56
CA GLN A 100 8.23 -9.27 5.34
C GLN A 100 8.82 -8.95 3.96
N LEU A 101 8.06 -8.30 3.07
CA LEU A 101 8.51 -7.87 1.74
C LEU A 101 8.74 -6.35 1.63
N LEU A 102 8.41 -5.56 2.65
CA LEU A 102 8.70 -4.12 2.67
C LEU A 102 10.03 -3.83 3.39
N SER A 103 10.45 -4.70 4.31
CA SER A 103 11.79 -4.67 4.90
C SER A 103 12.90 -4.92 3.88
N THR A 104 12.61 -5.42 2.67
CA THR A 104 13.63 -5.53 1.61
C THR A 104 13.75 -4.28 0.75
N PHE A 105 12.73 -3.42 0.67
CA PHE A 105 12.77 -2.18 -0.10
C PHE A 105 13.23 -0.97 0.72
N VAL A 106 12.90 -0.92 2.02
CA VAL A 106 13.32 0.19 2.91
C VAL A 106 14.56 -0.16 3.74
N LEU A 107 14.85 -1.44 3.96
CA LEU A 107 15.83 -1.91 4.94
C LEU A 107 17.01 -2.68 4.32
N LYS A 108 17.21 -2.59 3.00
CA LYS A 108 18.48 -3.03 2.37
C LYS A 108 19.56 -1.94 2.50
N SER A 109 19.75 -1.45 3.73
CA SER A 109 20.99 -0.80 4.15
C SER A 109 21.59 -1.38 5.43
N MET A 110 20.89 -2.13 6.31
CA MET A 110 21.51 -2.70 7.52
C MET A 110 20.83 -3.97 8.06
N SER A 111 21.61 -5.06 8.15
CA SER A 111 21.68 -6.12 9.18
C SER A 111 20.47 -7.03 9.54
N THR A 112 20.69 -8.33 9.25
CA THR A 112 20.43 -9.61 9.98
C THR A 112 19.28 -9.82 10.98
N HIS A 113 18.57 -10.93 10.73
CA HIS A 113 17.92 -11.88 11.66
C HIS A 113 16.91 -11.34 12.67
N GLU A 114 15.61 -11.58 12.45
CA GLU A 114 14.68 -11.92 13.53
C GLU A 114 13.37 -12.56 13.05
N THR A 115 12.77 -13.32 13.96
CA THR A 115 11.74 -14.34 13.79
C THR A 115 10.39 -13.80 13.27
N ALA A 116 9.78 -14.55 12.34
CA ALA A 116 8.51 -14.21 11.71
C ALA A 116 7.33 -14.40 12.69
N LYS A 117 6.94 -13.33 13.39
CA LYS A 117 5.59 -13.19 13.97
C LYS A 117 4.58 -12.79 12.88
N PRO A 118 3.33 -13.29 12.92
CA PRO A 118 2.29 -12.87 11.99
C PRO A 118 1.90 -11.43 12.33
N PHE A 119 2.46 -10.50 11.58
CA PHE A 119 2.21 -9.07 11.74
C PHE A 119 0.75 -8.78 11.36
N VAL A 120 -0.05 -8.40 12.36
CA VAL A 120 -1.41 -7.90 12.17
C VAL A 120 -1.34 -6.68 11.25
N ASN A 121 -2.19 -6.62 10.23
CA ASN A 121 -2.15 -5.54 9.25
C ASN A 121 -2.39 -4.19 9.95
N GLU A 122 -1.37 -3.33 10.05
CA GLU A 122 -1.40 -2.06 10.79
C GLU A 122 -2.58 -1.18 10.41
N VAL A 123 -2.95 -1.17 9.12
CA VAL A 123 -4.10 -0.41 8.61
C VAL A 123 -5.42 -0.96 9.15
N GLU A 124 -5.53 -2.26 9.40
CA GLU A 124 -6.69 -2.86 10.06
C GLU A 124 -6.75 -2.48 11.54
N ALA A 125 -5.60 -2.48 12.23
CA ALA A 125 -5.52 -2.01 13.62
C ALA A 125 -5.93 -0.53 13.74
N ILE A 126 -5.52 0.32 12.80
CA ILE A 126 -5.96 1.72 12.71
C ILE A 126 -7.46 1.80 12.44
N ASP A 127 -7.99 1.01 11.50
CA ASP A 127 -9.43 0.98 11.21
C ASP A 127 -10.23 0.57 12.46
N MET A 128 -9.74 -0.40 13.24
CA MET A 128 -10.39 -0.84 14.48
C MET A 128 -10.29 0.22 15.59
N ALA A 129 -9.11 0.82 15.79
CA ALA A 129 -8.92 1.88 16.78
C ALA A 129 -9.78 3.12 16.48
N THR A 130 -9.83 3.53 15.21
CA THR A 130 -10.69 4.64 14.77
C THR A 130 -12.19 4.32 14.90
N LEU A 131 -12.61 3.06 14.69
CA LEU A 131 -13.98 2.62 14.98
C LEU A 131 -14.30 2.64 16.48
N SER A 132 -13.36 2.22 17.33
CA SER A 132 -13.52 2.30 18.79
C SER A 132 -13.65 3.76 19.24
N LEU A 133 -12.76 4.65 18.78
CA LEU A 133 -12.86 6.09 19.04
C LEU A 133 -14.20 6.69 18.58
N HIS A 134 -14.70 6.27 17.41
CA HIS A 134 -16.00 6.71 16.92
C HIS A 134 -17.14 6.34 17.87
N LYS A 135 -17.10 5.14 18.46
CA LYS A 135 -18.10 4.68 19.43
C LYS A 135 -17.97 5.44 20.76
N SER A 136 -16.76 5.54 21.29
CA SER A 136 -16.49 6.25 22.55
C SER A 136 -16.84 7.74 22.47
N SER A 137 -16.66 8.36 21.31
CA SER A 137 -17.02 9.77 21.10
C SER A 137 -18.53 10.02 21.07
N HIS A 138 -19.36 9.00 20.78
CA HIS A 138 -20.82 9.10 20.92
C HIS A 138 -21.28 8.97 22.38
N ASN A 139 -20.48 8.32 23.22
CA ASN A 139 -20.77 8.10 24.64
C ASN A 139 -20.08 9.14 25.56
N HIS A 140 -19.34 10.11 25.00
CA HIS A 140 -18.44 11.03 25.75
C HIS A 140 -17.37 10.32 26.62
N GLU A 141 -16.96 9.11 26.23
CA GLU A 141 -16.01 8.25 26.97
C GLU A 141 -14.65 8.16 26.27
N MET A 142 -14.23 9.21 25.56
CA MET A 142 -12.99 9.16 24.78
C MET A 142 -11.77 9.24 25.70
N ASN A 143 -11.10 8.11 25.93
CA ASN A 143 -9.89 8.02 26.74
C ASN A 143 -8.68 8.60 25.99
N ASP A 144 -7.92 9.50 26.62
CA ASP A 144 -6.71 10.10 26.05
C ASP A 144 -5.70 9.04 25.58
N ALA A 145 -5.58 7.92 26.28
CA ALA A 145 -4.68 6.82 25.88
C ALA A 145 -5.04 6.23 24.49
N ASP A 146 -6.33 6.03 24.21
CA ASP A 146 -6.81 5.50 22.93
C ASP A 146 -6.61 6.51 21.79
N VAL A 147 -6.77 7.80 22.10
CA VAL A 147 -6.47 8.90 21.19
C VAL A 147 -4.99 8.90 20.82
N GLN A 148 -4.11 8.82 21.83
CA GLN A 148 -2.65 8.81 21.61
C GLN A 148 -2.19 7.58 20.82
N MET A 149 -2.75 6.40 21.11
CA MET A 149 -2.45 5.19 20.35
C MET A 149 -2.88 5.34 18.88
N THR A 150 -4.10 5.86 18.64
CA THR A 150 -4.58 6.10 17.28
C THR A 150 -3.73 7.13 16.54
N LEU A 151 -3.31 8.21 17.23
CA LEU A 151 -2.41 9.21 16.67
C LEU A 151 -1.04 8.64 16.29
N LYS A 152 -0.45 7.77 17.11
CA LYS A 152 0.81 7.08 16.78
C LYS A 152 0.64 6.20 15.55
N ASN A 153 -0.42 5.41 15.49
CA ASN A 153 -0.64 4.51 14.35
C ASN A 153 -0.91 5.30 13.05
N LEU A 154 -1.63 6.42 13.14
CA LEU A 154 -1.81 7.32 11.99
C LEU A 154 -0.49 7.95 11.53
N GLN A 155 0.47 8.20 12.43
CA GLN A 155 1.80 8.73 12.06
C GLN A 155 2.63 7.69 11.33
N ILE A 156 2.65 6.45 11.84
CA ILE A 156 3.29 5.32 11.15
C ILE A 156 2.72 5.17 9.73
N LEU A 157 1.39 5.24 9.61
CA LEU A 157 0.72 5.17 8.31
C LEU A 157 1.11 6.31 7.37
N ASP A 158 1.28 7.55 7.86
CA ASP A 158 1.74 8.69 7.05
C ASP A 158 3.16 8.44 6.50
N VAL A 159 4.08 7.95 7.35
CA VAL A 159 5.44 7.57 6.94
C VAL A 159 5.44 6.43 5.93
N CYS A 160 4.59 5.42 6.13
CA CYS A 160 4.45 4.31 5.17
C CYS A 160 3.93 4.78 3.82
N ILE A 161 2.98 5.73 3.78
CA ILE A 161 2.48 6.31 2.54
C ILE A 161 3.61 7.04 1.80
N ASP A 162 4.46 7.77 2.52
CA ASP A 162 5.59 8.49 1.93
C ASP A 162 6.61 7.52 1.34
N GLY A 163 6.92 6.43 2.04
CA GLY A 163 7.78 5.37 1.50
C GLY A 163 7.21 4.73 0.23
N PHE A 164 5.89 4.54 0.14
CA PHE A 164 5.25 4.05 -1.09
C PHE A 164 5.32 5.05 -2.23
N ASP A 165 5.03 6.33 -1.96
CA ASP A 165 5.08 7.39 -2.98
C ASP A 165 6.50 7.54 -3.54
N ASP A 166 7.52 7.52 -2.67
CA ASP A 166 8.93 7.60 -3.07
C ASP A 166 9.37 6.36 -3.88
N GLY A 167 9.03 5.16 -3.40
CA GLY A 167 9.34 3.91 -4.09
C GLY A 167 8.69 3.81 -5.48
N LEU A 168 7.42 4.21 -5.59
CA LEU A 168 6.71 4.27 -6.86
C LEU A 168 7.30 5.30 -7.82
N ASN A 169 7.62 6.50 -7.32
CA ASN A 169 8.27 7.54 -8.12
C ASN A 169 9.62 7.07 -8.67
N HIS A 170 10.40 6.35 -7.87
CA HIS A 170 11.66 5.76 -8.32
C HIS A 170 11.42 4.71 -9.42
N LEU A 171 10.49 3.79 -9.19
CA LEU A 171 10.15 2.75 -10.18
C LEU A 171 9.70 3.36 -11.50
N PHE A 172 8.78 4.32 -11.49
CA PHE A 172 8.28 4.95 -12.72
C PHE A 172 9.39 5.64 -13.51
N ARG A 173 10.31 6.34 -12.83
CA ARG A 173 11.49 6.94 -13.49
C ARG A 173 12.36 5.87 -14.15
N ARG A 174 12.62 4.75 -13.48
CA ARG A 174 13.40 3.63 -14.04
C ARG A 174 12.70 2.99 -15.23
N LEU A 175 11.39 2.76 -15.16
CA LEU A 175 10.62 2.20 -16.27
C LEU A 175 10.67 3.09 -17.52
N ILE A 176 10.58 4.41 -17.34
CA ILE A 176 10.70 5.38 -18.45
C ILE A 176 12.11 5.31 -19.06
N GLN A 177 13.15 5.28 -18.23
CA GLN A 177 14.54 5.14 -18.69
C GLN A 177 14.75 3.84 -19.49
N TYR A 178 14.30 2.71 -18.96
CA TYR A 178 14.43 1.42 -19.64
C TYR A 178 13.68 1.39 -20.97
N ARG A 179 12.47 1.96 -21.01
CA ARG A 179 11.72 2.08 -22.27
C ARG A 179 12.47 2.91 -23.30
N ALA A 180 13.04 4.06 -22.90
CA ALA A 180 13.82 4.91 -23.80
C ALA A 180 15.07 4.17 -24.31
N SER A 181 15.80 3.48 -23.45
CA SER A 181 16.97 2.68 -23.84
C SER A 181 16.61 1.56 -24.81
N ILE A 182 15.50 0.83 -24.57
CA ILE A 182 15.03 -0.23 -25.47
C ILE A 182 14.65 0.35 -26.83
N LEU A 183 13.92 1.47 -26.87
CA LEU A 183 13.55 2.13 -28.12
C LEU A 183 14.80 2.61 -28.88
N ASN A 184 15.79 3.16 -28.18
CA ASN A 184 17.02 3.61 -28.81
C ASN A 184 17.85 2.45 -29.38
N MET A 185 17.83 1.26 -28.74
CA MET A 185 18.47 0.07 -29.28
C MET A 185 17.74 -0.50 -30.51
N ALA A 186 16.43 -0.30 -30.62
CA ALA A 186 15.62 -0.80 -31.75
C ALA A 186 15.61 0.13 -32.98
N VAL A 187 16.11 1.37 -32.84
CA VAL A 187 16.16 2.39 -33.90
C VAL A 187 17.57 2.52 -34.52
N CYS A 188 18.59 1.92 -33.90
CA CYS A 188 19.94 1.76 -34.45
C CYS A 188 20.07 0.44 -35.21
#